data_AF-A0A3D3LB89-F1
#
_entry.id   AF-A0A3D3LB89-F1
#
_cell.length_a   1.000
_cell.length_b   1.000
_cell.length_c   1.000
_cell.angle_alpha   90.00
_cell.angle_beta   90.00
_cell.angle_gamma   90.00
#
_symmetry.space_group_name_H-M   'P 1'
#
loop_
_entity.id
_entity.type
_entity.pdbx_description
1 polymer ?
#
loop_
_entity_poly.entity_id
_entity_poly.type
_entity_poly.pdbx_seq_one_letter_code
_entity_poly.pdbx_strand_id
1 'polypeptide(L)'
;GIEVQVLDHGYMKKADPKKPKWFTTHGDVFPIHGATMEPHGEHNGMRSFPSEERSMPSPEWNHYRIEANNGRITLAVNGKVVSGGDNCNPRKGYLALESEGAPVEFRNARIKELPSSNPPAEMISPLDEGWKCLYTGTDFRGWKVPAAGGDKWESADWQIKLKPGQTGSALWTEQEYGDCEVICDVQLPKDTDLGKPAAGLCLRGHSHPVVMLGQGEAPVVLGPDQISPGKWYRIKASLQGDKLKVLVTETQEANPRSFEATVDRNPRGNIGLADLAQPVVYGNVNVREL
;
A
#
# COMPACT_ATOMS: atom_id res chain seq x y z
N GLY A 1 3.09 -2.52 14.03
CA GLY A 1 3.16 -3.97 14.33
C GLY A 1 4.39 -4.24 15.17
N ILE A 2 4.70 -5.51 15.46
CA ILE A 2 5.98 -5.89 16.08
C ILE A 2 6.90 -6.40 14.97
N GLU A 3 8.05 -5.77 14.80
CA GLU A 3 9.06 -6.13 13.81
C GLU A 3 10.05 -7.14 14.41
N VAL A 4 10.41 -8.13 13.59
CA VAL A 4 11.52 -9.05 13.82
C VAL A 4 12.56 -8.74 12.77
N GLN A 5 13.65 -8.11 13.19
CA GLN A 5 14.64 -7.59 12.26
C GLN A 5 15.61 -8.69 11.79
N VAL A 6 15.71 -8.82 10.47
CA VAL A 6 16.68 -9.66 9.77
C VAL A 6 17.61 -8.72 9.00
N LEU A 7 18.82 -8.52 9.52
CA LEU A 7 19.75 -7.51 9.01
C LEU A 7 21.13 -8.10 8.72
N ASP A 8 21.65 -7.84 7.53
CA ASP A 8 22.98 -8.32 7.12
C ASP A 8 24.11 -7.65 7.91
N HIS A 9 25.16 -8.40 8.21
CA HIS A 9 26.33 -7.92 8.96
C HIS A 9 27.04 -6.76 8.27
N GLY A 10 26.94 -6.67 6.94
CA GLY A 10 27.44 -5.55 6.15
C GLY A 10 26.83 -4.20 6.55
N TYR A 11 25.62 -4.18 7.12
CA TYR A 11 25.01 -2.95 7.62
C TYR A 11 25.78 -2.36 8.80
N MET A 12 26.31 -3.21 9.70
CA MET A 12 27.12 -2.79 10.84
C MET A 12 28.39 -2.04 10.42
N LYS A 13 28.93 -2.30 9.23
CA LYS A 13 30.13 -1.62 8.71
C LYS A 13 29.93 -0.11 8.51
N LYS A 14 28.69 0.35 8.40
CA LYS A 14 28.32 1.77 8.26
C LYS A 14 27.94 2.41 9.59
N ALA A 15 27.94 1.65 10.68
CA ALA A 15 27.64 2.18 12.01
C ALA A 15 28.76 3.12 12.48
N ASP A 16 28.38 4.27 13.04
CA ASP A 16 29.32 5.13 13.75
C ASP A 16 29.55 4.56 15.16
N PRO A 17 30.76 4.07 15.49
CA PRO A 17 31.03 3.45 16.79
C PRO A 17 30.95 4.45 17.96
N LYS A 18 30.88 5.76 17.69
CA LYS A 18 30.73 6.80 18.71
C LYS A 18 29.28 7.06 19.10
N LYS A 19 28.31 6.53 18.35
CA LYS A 19 26.88 6.73 18.64
C LYS A 19 26.34 5.61 19.53
N PRO A 20 25.33 5.90 20.37
CA PRO A 20 24.64 4.85 21.13
C PRO A 20 24.14 3.73 20.22
N LYS A 21 24.25 2.49 20.68
CA LYS A 21 23.73 1.30 19.99
C LYS A 21 22.21 1.45 19.82
N TRP A 22 21.76 1.50 18.57
CA TRP A 22 20.35 1.63 18.22
C TRP A 22 19.83 0.48 17.36
N PHE A 23 20.71 -0.44 16.93
CA PHE A 23 20.37 -1.66 16.20
C PHE A 23 21.43 -2.76 16.43
N THR A 24 21.09 -4.00 16.10
CA THR A 24 22.05 -5.10 15.86
C THR A 24 21.74 -5.85 14.56
N THR A 25 22.62 -6.80 14.21
CA THR A 25 22.47 -7.67 13.04
C THR A 25 22.07 -9.10 13.40
N HIS A 26 21.76 -9.38 14.68
CA HIS A 26 21.57 -10.74 15.20
C HIS A 26 20.16 -11.05 15.69
N GLY A 27 19.18 -10.21 15.35
CA GLY A 27 17.76 -10.43 15.62
C GLY A 27 17.23 -9.50 16.69
N ASP A 28 17.00 -8.24 16.32
CA ASP A 28 16.28 -7.29 17.17
C ASP A 28 14.78 -7.55 17.09
N VAL A 29 14.04 -7.26 18.16
CA VAL A 29 12.57 -7.28 18.18
C VAL A 29 12.08 -5.95 18.74
N PHE A 30 11.17 -5.27 18.04
CA PHE A 30 10.69 -3.95 18.46
C PHE A 30 9.33 -3.57 17.86
N PRO A 31 8.54 -2.71 18.52
CA PRO A 31 7.30 -2.19 17.97
C PRO A 31 7.53 -1.04 16.99
N ILE A 32 6.69 -0.98 15.95
CA ILE A 32 6.64 0.10 14.94
C ILE A 32 5.21 0.65 14.77
N HIS A 33 5.10 1.88 14.28
CA HIS A 33 3.83 2.53 13.90
C HIS A 33 2.77 2.54 15.02
N GLY A 34 3.14 3.00 16.21
CA GLY A 34 2.23 3.12 17.36
C GLY A 34 1.97 1.82 18.13
N ALA A 35 2.55 0.70 17.70
CA ALA A 35 2.58 -0.52 18.50
C ALA A 35 3.40 -0.33 19.81
N THR A 36 3.18 -1.23 20.76
CA THR A 36 3.87 -1.21 22.06
C THR A 36 4.36 -2.59 22.45
N MET A 37 5.41 -2.66 23.26
CA MET A 37 6.00 -3.90 23.78
C MET A 37 6.87 -3.60 24.99
N GLU A 38 6.96 -4.54 25.93
CA GLU A 38 7.96 -4.57 27.00
C GLU A 38 9.13 -5.47 26.58
N PRO A 39 10.32 -4.93 26.28
CA PRO A 39 11.41 -5.71 25.69
C PRO A 39 12.06 -6.68 26.70
N HIS A 40 12.49 -7.83 26.21
CA HIS A 40 13.35 -8.74 26.96
C HIS A 40 14.81 -8.27 26.94
N GLY A 41 15.54 -8.49 28.04
CA GLY A 41 17.01 -8.35 28.07
C GLY A 41 17.54 -6.93 27.89
N GLU A 42 18.73 -6.82 27.29
CA GLU A 42 19.34 -5.53 26.90
C GLU A 42 18.45 -4.84 25.86
N HIS A 43 18.19 -3.55 26.02
CA HIS A 43 17.25 -2.83 25.15
C HIS A 43 17.57 -1.33 25.06
N ASN A 44 17.04 -0.70 24.02
CA ASN A 44 17.00 0.76 23.87
C ASN A 44 15.57 1.19 23.54
N GLY A 45 14.91 1.89 24.47
CA GLY A 45 13.46 2.11 24.40
C GLY A 45 12.71 0.78 24.41
N MET A 46 11.76 0.57 23.49
CA MET A 46 11.04 -0.70 23.35
C MET A 46 11.73 -1.70 22.41
N ARG A 47 12.99 -1.46 22.00
CA ARG A 47 13.75 -2.39 21.14
C ARG A 47 14.57 -3.35 21.97
N SER A 48 14.23 -4.63 21.92
CA SER A 48 15.00 -5.72 22.52
C SER A 48 16.18 -6.09 21.62
N PHE A 49 17.38 -6.09 22.19
CA PHE A 49 18.60 -6.57 21.54
C PHE A 49 18.84 -8.06 21.84
N PRO A 50 19.48 -8.80 20.93
CA PRO A 50 19.78 -10.21 21.13
C PRO A 50 20.79 -10.41 22.26
N SER A 51 20.52 -11.40 23.10
CA SER A 51 21.43 -11.87 24.16
C SER A 51 22.66 -12.62 23.63
N GLU A 52 22.61 -13.10 22.39
CA GLU A 52 23.74 -13.74 21.70
C GLU A 52 23.78 -13.39 20.21
N GLU A 53 24.99 -13.22 19.68
CA GLU A 53 25.24 -13.02 18.25
C GLU A 53 25.18 -14.36 17.51
N ARG A 54 24.09 -14.62 16.78
CA ARG A 54 23.84 -15.93 16.15
C ARG A 54 23.58 -15.93 14.66
N SER A 55 23.19 -14.81 14.07
CA SER A 55 23.03 -14.74 12.61
C SER A 55 24.39 -14.87 11.90
N MET A 56 24.36 -15.46 10.71
CA MET A 56 25.46 -15.58 9.76
C MET A 56 25.35 -14.48 8.69
N PRO A 57 26.48 -14.02 8.11
CA PRO A 57 26.48 -13.01 7.06
C PRO A 57 25.94 -13.56 5.74
N SER A 58 25.49 -12.68 4.84
CA SER A 58 25.22 -13.05 3.45
C SER A 58 26.45 -13.68 2.78
N PRO A 59 26.31 -14.78 2.00
CA PRO A 59 25.06 -15.38 1.50
C PRO A 59 24.52 -16.56 2.34
N GLU A 60 24.96 -16.73 3.58
CA GLU A 60 24.56 -17.88 4.40
C GLU A 60 23.09 -17.82 4.85
N TRP A 61 22.47 -18.99 4.99
CA TRP A 61 21.06 -19.10 5.36
C TRP A 61 20.87 -19.16 6.87
N ASN A 62 20.11 -18.23 7.41
CA ASN A 62 19.74 -18.20 8.82
C ASN A 62 18.36 -18.84 9.06
N HIS A 63 18.20 -19.53 10.18
CA HIS A 63 16.92 -20.07 10.64
C HIS A 63 16.32 -19.19 11.73
N TYR A 64 15.17 -18.60 11.45
CA TYR A 64 14.40 -17.77 12.38
C TYR A 64 13.16 -18.55 12.83
N ARG A 65 12.98 -18.70 14.14
CA ARG A 65 11.75 -19.23 14.74
C ARG A 65 11.16 -18.16 15.65
N ILE A 66 9.96 -17.74 15.31
CA ILE A 66 9.20 -16.74 16.08
C ILE A 66 8.06 -17.48 16.79
N GLU A 67 7.93 -17.26 18.09
CA GLU A 67 6.79 -17.76 18.86
C GLU A 67 6.04 -16.56 19.45
N ALA A 68 4.82 -16.36 18.97
CA ALA A 68 3.90 -15.32 19.43
C ALA A 68 2.74 -15.98 20.16
N ASN A 69 2.65 -15.77 21.48
CA ASN A 69 1.61 -16.39 22.31
C ASN A 69 1.23 -15.47 23.46
N ASN A 70 -0.07 -15.18 23.61
CA ASN A 70 -0.63 -14.39 24.71
C ASN A 70 0.09 -13.05 24.97
N GLY A 71 0.40 -12.29 23.91
CA GLY A 71 1.09 -11.00 24.02
C GLY A 71 2.60 -11.10 24.30
N ARG A 72 3.17 -12.31 24.36
CA ARG A 72 4.62 -12.54 24.34
C ARG A 72 5.08 -12.89 22.94
N ILE A 73 6.17 -12.29 22.50
CA ILE A 73 6.90 -12.68 21.28
C ILE A 73 8.33 -13.06 21.68
N THR A 74 8.79 -14.21 21.21
CA THR A 74 10.21 -14.60 21.31
C THR A 74 10.77 -14.89 19.94
N LEU A 75 12.01 -14.50 19.72
CA LEU A 75 12.77 -14.76 18.52
C LEU A 75 13.92 -15.71 18.84
N ALA A 76 13.95 -16.85 18.16
CA ALA A 76 15.12 -17.70 18.08
C ALA A 76 15.84 -17.56 16.74
N VAL A 77 17.16 -17.33 16.80
CA VAL A 77 18.06 -17.27 15.65
C VAL A 77 19.03 -18.44 15.72
N ASN A 78 19.09 -19.25 14.66
CA ASN A 78 19.95 -20.43 14.54
C ASN A 78 19.91 -21.32 15.80
N GLY A 79 18.68 -21.65 16.22
CA GLY A 79 18.40 -22.66 17.25
C GLY A 79 18.33 -22.16 18.69
N LYS A 80 18.52 -20.86 18.97
CA LYS A 80 18.40 -20.33 20.35
C LYS A 80 17.60 -19.04 20.39
N VAL A 81 16.74 -18.92 21.40
CA VAL A 81 16.01 -17.69 21.72
C VAL A 81 17.01 -16.62 22.14
N VAL A 82 17.04 -15.50 21.42
CA VAL A 82 17.99 -14.40 21.64
C VAL A 82 17.32 -13.12 22.11
N SER A 83 16.11 -12.81 21.65
CA SER A 83 15.40 -11.56 21.93
C SER A 83 13.88 -11.77 21.94
N GLY A 84 13.13 -10.73 22.32
CA GLY A 84 11.68 -10.79 22.37
C GLY A 84 11.06 -9.66 23.19
N GLY A 85 9.80 -9.83 23.53
CA GLY A 85 9.10 -8.94 24.44
C GLY A 85 7.79 -9.52 24.94
N ASP A 86 7.28 -8.89 25.99
CA ASP A 86 5.98 -9.11 26.59
C ASP A 86 5.04 -7.93 26.32
N ASN A 87 3.77 -8.11 26.66
CA ASN A 87 2.73 -7.08 26.54
C ASN A 87 2.68 -6.42 25.14
N CYS A 88 2.96 -7.20 24.09
CA CYS A 88 2.89 -6.77 22.70
C CYS A 88 1.45 -6.33 22.36
N ASN A 89 1.33 -5.17 21.70
CA ASN A 89 0.09 -4.66 21.12
C ASN A 89 0.39 -4.15 19.70
N PRO A 90 -0.23 -4.69 18.64
CA PRO A 90 -1.34 -5.66 18.63
C PRO A 90 -0.95 -7.10 18.97
N ARG A 91 -1.92 -7.88 19.48
CA ARG A 91 -1.83 -9.31 19.85
C ARG A 91 -2.28 -10.28 18.76
N LYS A 92 -2.97 -9.78 17.74
CA LYS A 92 -3.40 -10.56 16.56
C LYS A 92 -3.39 -9.65 15.34
N GLY A 93 -2.93 -10.15 14.20
CA GLY A 93 -2.84 -9.39 12.97
C GLY A 93 -2.20 -10.19 11.86
N TYR A 94 -1.69 -9.49 10.85
CA TYR A 94 -1.06 -10.08 9.67
C TYR A 94 0.44 -10.32 9.88
N LEU A 95 0.97 -11.24 9.09
CA LEU A 95 2.41 -11.39 8.90
C LEU A 95 2.80 -10.70 7.61
N ALA A 96 3.85 -9.89 7.65
CA ALA A 96 4.43 -9.23 6.49
C ALA A 96 5.89 -9.65 6.33
N LEU A 97 6.32 -9.79 5.07
CA LEU A 97 7.72 -9.90 4.72
C LEU A 97 8.15 -8.54 4.18
N GLU A 98 9.21 -7.99 4.76
CA GLU A 98 9.73 -6.67 4.42
C GLU A 98 11.12 -6.78 3.80
N SER A 99 11.41 -5.88 2.87
CA SER A 99 12.73 -5.63 2.32
C SER A 99 13.00 -4.14 2.44
N GLU A 100 14.07 -3.77 3.14
CA GLU A 100 14.49 -2.37 3.29
C GLU A 100 15.91 -2.21 2.73
N GLY A 101 16.04 -1.49 1.62
CA GLY A 101 17.32 -1.04 1.08
C GLY A 101 18.18 -2.09 0.33
N ALA A 102 17.84 -3.38 0.38
CA ALA A 102 18.51 -4.43 -0.40
C ALA A 102 17.61 -5.66 -0.63
N PRO A 103 17.84 -6.43 -1.71
CA PRO A 103 17.15 -7.70 -1.93
C PRO A 103 17.33 -8.66 -0.75
N VAL A 104 16.26 -9.37 -0.39
CA VAL A 104 16.23 -10.40 0.66
C VAL A 104 15.46 -11.62 0.14
N GLU A 105 15.94 -12.80 0.49
CA GLU A 105 15.32 -14.06 0.08
C GLU A 105 14.75 -14.81 1.29
N PHE A 106 13.50 -15.23 1.18
CA PHE A 106 12.83 -16.06 2.18
C PHE A 106 12.49 -17.42 1.59
N ARG A 107 12.74 -18.50 2.33
CA ARG A 107 12.35 -19.86 1.94
C ARG A 107 11.86 -20.65 3.13
N ASN A 108 11.05 -21.68 2.88
CA ASN A 108 10.50 -22.56 3.91
C ASN A 108 9.70 -21.83 5.01
N ALA A 109 8.99 -20.75 4.63
CA ALA A 109 8.05 -20.09 5.54
C ALA A 109 6.89 -21.04 5.87
N ARG A 110 6.69 -21.30 7.17
CA ARG A 110 5.66 -22.20 7.69
C ARG A 110 5.05 -21.58 8.93
N ILE A 111 3.75 -21.81 9.14
CA ILE A 111 3.03 -21.37 10.31
C ILE A 111 2.40 -22.57 11.02
N LYS A 112 2.47 -22.56 12.35
CA LYS A 112 1.67 -23.41 13.22
C LYS A 112 0.86 -22.48 14.10
N GLU A 113 -0.46 -22.45 13.89
CA GLU A 113 -1.34 -21.69 14.77
C GLU A 113 -1.31 -22.28 16.19
N LEU A 114 -1.14 -21.41 17.17
CA LEU A 114 -1.23 -21.74 18.59
C LEU A 114 -2.64 -21.40 19.12
N PRO A 115 -3.10 -22.01 20.22
CA PRO A 115 -4.38 -21.67 20.82
C PRO A 115 -4.51 -20.16 21.08
N SER A 116 -5.61 -19.58 20.60
CA SER A 116 -5.91 -18.14 20.76
C SER A 116 -6.39 -17.84 22.18
N SER A 117 -5.93 -16.72 22.75
CA SER A 117 -6.49 -16.15 23.98
C SER A 117 -7.75 -15.30 23.73
N ASN A 118 -8.17 -15.16 22.47
CA ASN A 118 -9.24 -14.26 22.01
C ASN A 118 -9.05 -12.82 22.54
N PRO A 119 -7.97 -12.14 22.12
CA PRO A 119 -7.70 -10.78 22.56
C PRO A 119 -8.86 -9.84 22.20
N PRO A 120 -9.10 -8.79 23.01
CA PRO A 120 -10.19 -7.86 22.77
C PRO A 120 -9.92 -7.01 21.51
N ALA A 121 -10.96 -6.40 20.95
CA ALA A 121 -10.93 -5.78 19.62
C ALA A 121 -9.89 -4.64 19.51
N GLU A 122 -9.64 -3.91 20.59
CA GLU A 122 -8.65 -2.85 20.68
C GLU A 122 -7.19 -3.36 20.66
N MET A 123 -6.99 -4.66 20.86
CA MET A 123 -5.67 -5.31 20.83
C MET A 123 -5.44 -6.13 19.57
N ILE A 124 -6.35 -6.10 18.60
CA ILE A 124 -6.15 -6.74 17.30
C ILE A 124 -5.90 -5.68 16.25
N SER A 125 -5.02 -5.97 15.29
CA SER A 125 -4.89 -5.14 14.11
C SER A 125 -6.24 -5.01 13.41
N PRO A 126 -6.54 -3.84 12.80
CA PRO A 126 -7.71 -3.67 11.96
C PRO A 126 -7.84 -4.84 10.99
N LEU A 127 -9.07 -5.36 10.85
CA LEU A 127 -9.33 -6.43 9.91
C LEU A 127 -9.12 -5.93 8.49
N ASP A 128 -8.74 -6.85 7.61
CA ASP A 128 -8.59 -6.61 6.19
C ASP A 128 -9.96 -6.19 5.70
N GLU A 129 -10.00 -4.95 5.25
CA GLU A 129 -11.20 -4.33 4.75
C GLU A 129 -11.64 -4.93 3.40
N GLY A 130 -10.85 -5.83 2.80
CA GLY A 130 -11.15 -6.49 1.54
C GLY A 130 -10.66 -5.70 0.32
N TRP A 131 -9.67 -4.82 0.52
CA TRP A 131 -9.07 -4.04 -0.55
C TRP A 131 -8.18 -4.94 -1.41
N LYS A 132 -8.42 -4.92 -2.71
CA LYS A 132 -7.61 -5.59 -3.72
C LYS A 132 -6.80 -4.56 -4.48
N CYS A 133 -5.49 -4.72 -4.46
CA CYS A 133 -4.59 -3.93 -5.27
C CYS A 133 -4.79 -4.29 -6.75
N LEU A 134 -5.15 -3.29 -7.57
CA LEU A 134 -5.32 -3.46 -9.00
C LEU A 134 -3.99 -3.35 -9.76
N TYR A 135 -3.00 -2.64 -9.22
CA TYR A 135 -1.70 -2.45 -9.85
C TYR A 135 -0.56 -2.72 -8.87
N THR A 136 0.18 -3.80 -9.10
CA THR A 136 1.22 -4.30 -8.20
C THR A 136 2.58 -3.61 -8.35
N GLY A 137 2.69 -2.66 -9.26
CA GLY A 137 3.92 -1.92 -9.52
C GLY A 137 4.91 -2.57 -10.49
N THR A 138 4.60 -3.77 -10.99
CA THR A 138 5.50 -4.56 -11.83
C THR A 138 5.21 -4.46 -13.32
N ASP A 139 3.92 -4.53 -13.66
CA ASP A 139 3.41 -4.64 -15.02
C ASP A 139 1.88 -4.43 -15.03
N PHE A 140 1.28 -4.56 -16.20
CA PHE A 140 -0.15 -4.43 -16.44
C PHE A 140 -0.92 -5.76 -16.34
N ARG A 141 -0.43 -6.76 -15.57
CA ARG A 141 -1.21 -7.99 -15.32
C ARG A 141 -2.55 -7.63 -14.67
N GLY A 142 -3.63 -8.20 -15.19
CA GLY A 142 -4.99 -7.85 -14.77
C GLY A 142 -5.55 -6.58 -15.42
N TRP A 143 -4.86 -6.00 -16.42
CA TRP A 143 -5.31 -4.86 -17.20
C TRP A 143 -5.31 -5.14 -18.71
N LYS A 144 -6.33 -4.62 -19.39
CA LYS A 144 -6.47 -4.59 -20.85
C LYS A 144 -5.75 -3.33 -21.37
N VAL A 145 -4.49 -3.48 -21.75
CA VAL A 145 -3.74 -2.40 -22.44
C VAL A 145 -4.32 -2.21 -23.85
N PRO A 146 -4.76 -1.00 -24.24
CA PRO A 146 -5.31 -0.76 -25.57
C PRO A 146 -4.32 -1.05 -26.70
N ALA A 147 -4.78 -1.67 -27.79
CA ALA A 147 -3.93 -1.91 -28.97
C ALA A 147 -3.47 -0.61 -29.64
N ALA A 148 -4.35 0.38 -29.72
CA ALA A 148 -4.04 1.73 -30.19
C ALA A 148 -3.79 2.66 -28.99
N GLY A 149 -2.63 3.32 -28.95
CA GLY A 149 -2.24 4.23 -27.87
C GLY A 149 -1.76 3.54 -26.59
N GLY A 150 -1.64 2.21 -26.58
CA GLY A 150 -1.15 1.43 -25.44
C GLY A 150 0.29 1.75 -25.04
N ASP A 151 1.12 2.17 -25.99
CA ASP A 151 2.52 2.59 -25.81
C ASP A 151 2.70 3.87 -24.96
N LYS A 152 1.60 4.61 -24.76
CA LYS A 152 1.55 5.75 -23.84
C LYS A 152 1.44 5.34 -22.37
N TRP A 153 0.93 4.13 -22.09
CA TRP A 153 0.81 3.60 -20.74
C TRP A 153 2.12 2.93 -20.32
N GLU A 154 2.67 3.40 -19.21
CA GLU A 154 3.95 2.94 -18.68
C GLU A 154 3.78 2.46 -17.24
N SER A 155 4.15 1.21 -17.00
CA SER A 155 4.34 0.67 -15.66
C SER A 155 5.68 1.19 -15.11
N ALA A 156 5.65 1.87 -13.97
CA ALA A 156 6.84 2.49 -13.39
C ALA A 156 6.84 2.37 -11.86
N ASP A 157 7.31 1.23 -11.35
CA ASP A 157 7.25 0.90 -9.91
C ASP A 157 5.80 1.11 -9.42
N TRP A 158 5.56 1.66 -8.22
CA TRP A 158 4.21 1.95 -7.69
C TRP A 158 3.34 2.92 -8.52
N GLN A 159 3.81 3.44 -9.66
CA GLN A 159 3.10 4.37 -10.53
C GLN A 159 2.65 3.74 -11.86
N ILE A 160 1.46 4.13 -12.31
CA ILE A 160 1.04 4.03 -13.71
C ILE A 160 1.17 5.41 -14.33
N LYS A 161 1.95 5.55 -15.41
CA LYS A 161 2.11 6.82 -16.12
C LYS A 161 1.42 6.76 -17.47
N LEU A 162 0.72 7.85 -17.82
CA LEU A 162 0.22 8.10 -19.16
C LEU A 162 1.02 9.23 -19.80
N LYS A 163 1.54 9.00 -20.99
CA LYS A 163 2.22 10.00 -21.83
C LYS A 163 1.21 10.88 -22.57
N PRO A 164 1.55 12.14 -22.91
CA PRO A 164 0.67 12.97 -23.72
C PRO A 164 0.47 12.37 -25.12
N GLY A 165 -0.65 12.66 -25.77
CA GLY A 165 -0.92 12.18 -27.13
C GLY A 165 -2.36 12.44 -27.57
N GLN A 166 -2.81 11.80 -28.64
CA GLN A 166 -4.24 11.82 -28.98
C GLN A 166 -5.06 11.07 -27.92
N THR A 167 -6.27 11.53 -27.62
CA THR A 167 -7.23 10.80 -26.77
C THR A 167 -7.39 9.37 -27.26
N GLY A 168 -7.35 8.42 -26.34
CA GLY A 168 -7.38 7.00 -26.64
C GLY A 168 -8.40 6.24 -25.81
N SER A 169 -8.37 4.92 -25.91
CA SER A 169 -9.14 4.06 -24.99
C SER A 169 -8.52 4.10 -23.60
N ALA A 170 -9.37 4.04 -22.58
CA ALA A 170 -8.92 3.91 -21.20
C ALA A 170 -8.13 2.60 -20.99
N LEU A 171 -7.24 2.62 -20.00
CA LEU A 171 -6.63 1.40 -19.46
C LEU A 171 -7.65 0.74 -18.53
N TRP A 172 -8.23 -0.37 -18.98
CA TRP A 172 -9.29 -1.07 -18.27
C TRP A 172 -8.73 -2.23 -17.45
N THR A 173 -9.31 -2.49 -16.29
CA THR A 173 -9.15 -3.79 -15.62
C THR A 173 -9.68 -4.93 -16.51
N GLU A 174 -9.11 -6.13 -16.35
CA GLU A 174 -9.66 -7.34 -16.96
C GLU A 174 -10.94 -7.78 -16.27
N GLN A 175 -10.91 -7.78 -14.93
CA GLN A 175 -12.03 -8.13 -14.08
C GLN A 175 -13.09 -7.01 -14.07
N GLU A 176 -14.35 -7.42 -14.03
CA GLU A 176 -15.48 -6.54 -13.81
C GLU A 176 -15.96 -6.61 -12.35
N TYR A 177 -16.56 -5.52 -11.89
CA TYR A 177 -17.00 -5.32 -10.50
C TYR A 177 -18.46 -4.86 -10.46
N GLY A 178 -19.17 -5.29 -9.42
CA GLY A 178 -20.54 -4.85 -9.12
C GLY A 178 -20.56 -3.50 -8.39
N ASP A 179 -21.37 -3.41 -7.34
CA ASP A 179 -21.27 -2.28 -6.40
C ASP A 179 -19.87 -2.31 -5.75
N CYS A 180 -19.16 -1.20 -5.80
CA CYS A 180 -17.75 -1.17 -5.43
C CYS A 180 -17.30 0.18 -4.90
N GLU A 181 -16.18 0.16 -4.19
CA GLU A 181 -15.39 1.32 -3.82
C GLU A 181 -14.00 1.23 -4.43
N VAL A 182 -13.51 2.34 -4.98
CA VAL A 182 -12.19 2.43 -5.61
C VAL A 182 -11.39 3.55 -4.98
N ILE A 183 -10.15 3.26 -4.62
CA ILE A 183 -9.13 4.25 -4.26
C ILE A 183 -8.19 4.41 -5.45
N CYS A 184 -7.92 5.64 -5.84
CA CYS A 184 -6.94 5.97 -6.86
C CYS A 184 -6.23 7.28 -6.47
N ASP A 185 -4.92 7.24 -6.33
CA ASP A 185 -4.10 8.45 -6.19
C ASP A 185 -3.75 8.95 -7.59
N VAL A 186 -3.84 10.27 -7.80
CA VAL A 186 -3.60 10.92 -9.09
C VAL A 186 -2.73 12.17 -8.91
N GLN A 187 -1.76 12.35 -9.80
CA GLN A 187 -0.95 13.55 -9.92
C GLN A 187 -0.93 14.01 -11.38
N LEU A 188 -1.24 15.29 -11.57
CA LEU A 188 -1.11 15.98 -12.85
C LEU A 188 0.27 16.68 -12.90
N PRO A 189 1.03 16.60 -14.02
CA PRO A 189 2.26 17.37 -14.19
C PRO A 189 2.06 18.88 -14.05
N LYS A 190 3.09 19.62 -13.61
CA LYS A 190 2.97 21.06 -13.26
C LYS A 190 2.46 21.96 -14.39
N ASP A 191 2.69 21.56 -15.63
CA ASP A 191 2.34 22.24 -16.87
C ASP A 191 0.99 21.79 -17.46
N THR A 192 0.23 20.96 -16.74
CA THR A 192 -1.10 20.49 -17.17
C THR A 192 -2.07 21.65 -17.40
N ASP A 193 -2.75 21.63 -18.54
CA ASP A 193 -3.81 22.59 -18.88
C ASP A 193 -5.14 22.13 -18.28
N LEU A 194 -5.51 22.70 -17.13
CA LEU A 194 -6.78 22.41 -16.46
C LEU A 194 -8.00 23.03 -17.16
N GLY A 195 -7.82 23.83 -18.22
CA GLY A 195 -8.90 24.25 -19.11
C GLY A 195 -9.37 23.14 -20.07
N LYS A 196 -8.78 21.95 -19.98
CA LYS A 196 -9.11 20.76 -20.78
C LYS A 196 -9.27 19.53 -19.87
N PRO A 197 -9.86 18.43 -20.38
CA PRO A 197 -9.85 17.16 -19.66
C PRO A 197 -8.41 16.70 -19.45
N ALA A 198 -8.04 16.34 -18.22
CA ALA A 198 -6.65 16.00 -17.88
C ALA A 198 -6.48 14.56 -17.41
N ALA A 199 -7.36 14.09 -16.52
CA ALA A 199 -7.36 12.72 -16.00
C ALA A 199 -8.78 12.28 -15.69
N GLY A 200 -9.02 10.97 -15.65
CA GLY A 200 -10.35 10.45 -15.36
C GLY A 200 -10.34 9.04 -14.78
N LEU A 201 -11.28 8.80 -13.86
CA LEU A 201 -11.56 7.49 -13.31
C LEU A 201 -12.93 7.02 -13.83
N CYS A 202 -12.94 5.87 -14.49
CA CYS A 202 -14.14 5.19 -14.93
C CYS A 202 -14.47 4.06 -13.95
N LEU A 203 -15.75 3.91 -13.59
CA LEU A 203 -16.24 2.81 -12.76
C LEU A 203 -17.26 1.99 -13.54
N ARG A 204 -17.35 0.69 -13.22
CA ARG A 204 -18.40 -0.22 -13.70
C ARG A 204 -18.69 -0.10 -15.20
N GLY A 205 -17.64 0.00 -16.02
CA GLY A 205 -17.75 -0.01 -17.48
C GLY A 205 -18.37 1.25 -18.11
N HIS A 206 -18.57 2.33 -17.35
CA HIS A 206 -18.97 3.61 -17.94
C HIS A 206 -17.88 4.12 -18.90
N SER A 207 -18.21 4.27 -20.18
CA SER A 207 -17.25 4.65 -21.22
C SER A 207 -16.66 6.06 -21.05
N HIS A 208 -17.33 6.91 -20.27
CA HIS A 208 -16.85 8.23 -19.84
C HIS A 208 -16.47 8.20 -18.35
N PRO A 209 -15.48 8.99 -17.92
CA PRO A 209 -15.10 9.07 -16.51
C PRO A 209 -16.28 9.46 -15.62
N VAL A 210 -16.42 8.81 -14.47
CA VAL A 210 -17.35 9.23 -13.43
C VAL A 210 -16.76 10.31 -12.52
N VAL A 211 -15.42 10.35 -12.44
CA VAL A 211 -14.64 11.44 -11.83
C VAL A 211 -13.65 11.95 -12.87
N MET A 212 -13.62 13.26 -13.09
CA MET A 212 -12.70 13.92 -14.02
C MET A 212 -11.90 15.02 -13.32
N LEU A 213 -10.63 15.15 -13.66
CA LEU A 213 -9.79 16.28 -13.29
C LEU A 213 -9.56 17.18 -14.52
N GLY A 214 -9.58 18.50 -14.30
CA GLY A 214 -9.57 19.51 -15.37
C GLY A 214 -10.98 19.99 -15.71
N GLN A 215 -11.24 20.25 -16.98
CA GLN A 215 -12.57 20.63 -17.46
C GLN A 215 -13.16 19.58 -18.40
N GLY A 216 -14.48 19.45 -18.42
CA GLY A 216 -15.20 18.52 -19.29
C GLY A 216 -16.53 18.11 -18.68
N GLU A 217 -17.13 17.07 -19.24
CA GLU A 217 -18.41 16.52 -18.77
C GLU A 217 -18.17 15.20 -18.03
N ALA A 218 -18.49 15.19 -16.74
CA ALA A 218 -18.52 14.01 -15.89
C ALA A 218 -19.46 14.28 -14.70
N PRO A 219 -20.00 13.22 -14.05
CA PRO A 219 -20.78 13.34 -12.82
C PRO A 219 -20.07 14.15 -11.71
N VAL A 220 -18.75 13.96 -11.56
CA VAL A 220 -17.91 14.75 -10.66
C VAL A 220 -16.72 15.32 -11.43
N VAL A 221 -16.58 16.65 -11.44
CA VAL A 221 -15.48 17.37 -12.10
C VAL A 221 -14.70 18.20 -11.08
N LEU A 222 -13.39 17.97 -11.03
CA LEU A 222 -12.43 18.70 -10.20
C LEU A 222 -11.66 19.69 -11.09
N GLY A 223 -12.21 20.90 -11.20
CA GLY A 223 -11.68 21.96 -12.06
C GLY A 223 -10.53 22.79 -11.45
N PRO A 224 -10.07 23.82 -12.18
CA PRO A 224 -8.95 24.69 -11.77
C PRO A 224 -9.08 25.31 -10.38
N ASP A 225 -10.30 25.60 -9.92
CA ASP A 225 -10.54 26.18 -8.60
C ASP A 225 -10.47 25.16 -7.45
N GLN A 226 -10.37 23.86 -7.79
CA GLN A 226 -10.40 22.75 -6.83
C GLN A 226 -9.07 21.99 -6.77
N ILE A 227 -8.26 22.01 -7.82
CA ILE A 227 -7.01 21.26 -7.86
C ILE A 227 -5.89 22.11 -8.43
N SER A 228 -4.66 21.76 -8.08
CA SER A 228 -3.46 22.40 -8.60
C SER A 228 -2.53 21.34 -9.16
N PRO A 229 -2.01 21.48 -10.39
CA PRO A 229 -1.05 20.53 -10.93
C PRO A 229 0.23 20.49 -10.09
N GLY A 230 0.90 19.34 -10.09
CA GLY A 230 2.07 19.05 -9.26
C GLY A 230 1.76 18.55 -7.84
N LYS A 231 0.48 18.55 -7.42
CA LYS A 231 0.03 17.93 -6.17
C LYS A 231 -0.53 16.53 -6.40
N TRP A 232 -0.46 15.70 -5.37
CA TRP A 232 -1.16 14.42 -5.31
C TRP A 232 -2.56 14.61 -4.74
N TYR A 233 -3.54 13.95 -5.36
CA TYR A 233 -4.91 13.85 -4.88
C TYR A 233 -5.29 12.38 -4.75
N ARG A 234 -5.89 12.00 -3.62
CA ARG A 234 -6.53 10.70 -3.45
C ARG A 234 -8.00 10.84 -3.78
N ILE A 235 -8.49 10.00 -4.69
CA ILE A 235 -9.90 9.85 -5.03
C ILE A 235 -10.37 8.54 -4.41
N LYS A 236 -11.38 8.60 -3.54
CA LYS A 236 -12.12 7.44 -3.04
C LYS A 236 -13.55 7.52 -3.56
N ALA A 237 -13.86 6.70 -4.57
CA ALA A 237 -15.14 6.71 -5.26
C ALA A 237 -15.93 5.44 -4.96
N SER A 238 -17.12 5.59 -4.37
CA SER A 238 -18.07 4.51 -4.08
C SER A 238 -19.24 4.60 -5.04
N LEU A 239 -19.55 3.52 -5.74
CA LEU A 239 -20.68 3.42 -6.66
C LEU A 239 -21.56 2.23 -6.27
N GLN A 240 -22.72 2.53 -5.68
CA GLN A 240 -23.71 1.55 -5.23
C GLN A 240 -25.04 1.78 -5.95
N GLY A 241 -25.50 0.78 -6.72
CA GLY A 241 -26.59 0.99 -7.67
C GLY A 241 -26.25 2.10 -8.69
N ASP A 242 -27.00 3.19 -8.65
CA ASP A 242 -26.83 4.39 -9.48
C ASP A 242 -26.19 5.57 -8.70
N LYS A 243 -25.92 5.40 -7.41
CA LYS A 243 -25.44 6.48 -6.53
C LYS A 243 -23.92 6.46 -6.47
N LEU A 244 -23.31 7.55 -6.93
CA LEU A 244 -21.89 7.82 -6.83
C LEU A 244 -21.62 8.73 -5.65
N LYS A 245 -20.67 8.34 -4.78
CA LYS A 245 -20.09 9.18 -3.74
C LYS A 245 -18.59 9.27 -3.95
N VAL A 246 -18.03 10.46 -3.88
CA VAL A 246 -16.60 10.69 -4.11
C VAL A 246 -16.04 11.52 -2.97
N LEU A 247 -15.01 11.00 -2.30
CA LEU A 247 -14.17 11.75 -1.38
C LEU A 247 -12.84 12.04 -2.04
N VAL A 248 -12.41 13.30 -2.00
CA VAL A 248 -11.12 13.75 -2.51
C VAL A 248 -10.31 14.35 -1.38
N THR A 249 -9.06 13.92 -1.22
CA THR A 249 -8.11 14.48 -0.26
C THR A 249 -6.77 14.79 -0.92
N GLU A 250 -5.96 15.64 -0.30
CA GLU A 250 -4.54 15.80 -0.62
C GLU A 250 -3.70 14.77 0.16
N THR A 251 -2.37 14.84 0.04
CA THR A 251 -1.42 14.02 0.81
C THR A 251 -1.73 14.07 2.32
N GLN A 252 -1.58 12.94 3.01
CA GLN A 252 -1.93 12.79 4.44
C GLN A 252 -3.41 13.07 4.75
N GLU A 253 -4.30 12.82 3.78
CA GLU A 253 -5.75 13.00 3.93
C GLU A 253 -6.17 14.46 4.23
N ALA A 254 -5.32 15.43 3.90
CA ALA A 254 -5.60 16.84 4.10
C ALA A 254 -6.72 17.35 3.19
N ASN A 255 -7.41 18.41 3.62
CA ASN A 255 -8.42 19.14 2.84
C ASN A 255 -9.52 18.23 2.22
N PRO A 256 -10.23 17.42 3.03
CA PRO A 256 -11.22 16.47 2.52
C PRO A 256 -12.43 17.19 1.91
N ARG A 257 -12.88 16.71 0.75
CA ARG A 257 -14.05 17.24 0.03
C ARG A 257 -14.89 16.10 -0.51
N SER A 258 -16.20 16.17 -0.28
CA SER A 258 -17.14 15.12 -0.68
C SER A 258 -18.08 15.61 -1.77
N PHE A 259 -18.38 14.72 -2.71
CA PHE A 259 -19.28 14.94 -3.83
C PHE A 259 -20.24 13.77 -3.93
N GLU A 260 -21.48 14.03 -4.33
CA GLU A 260 -22.46 13.00 -4.64
C GLU A 260 -23.06 13.28 -6.01
N ALA A 261 -23.30 12.21 -6.78
CA ALA A 261 -23.92 12.29 -8.09
C ALA A 261 -24.73 11.02 -8.37
N THR A 262 -25.54 11.06 -9.42
CA THR A 262 -26.21 9.86 -9.96
C THR A 262 -25.62 9.55 -11.32
N VAL A 263 -25.41 8.27 -11.61
CA VAL A 263 -24.93 7.78 -12.92
C VAL A 263 -25.93 6.79 -13.49
N ASP A 264 -25.87 6.56 -14.80
CA ASP A 264 -26.69 5.51 -15.42
C ASP A 264 -26.42 4.17 -14.75
N ARG A 265 -27.47 3.39 -14.52
CA ARG A 265 -27.30 2.10 -13.84
C ARG A 265 -26.56 1.12 -14.73
N ASN A 266 -25.36 0.73 -14.34
CA ASN A 266 -24.65 -0.41 -14.91
C ASN A 266 -24.37 -1.46 -13.83
N PRO A 267 -25.02 -2.65 -13.83
CA PRO A 267 -24.93 -3.59 -12.72
C PRO A 267 -23.51 -4.10 -12.49
N ARG A 268 -22.68 -4.18 -13.54
CA ARG A 268 -21.31 -4.69 -13.44
C ARG A 268 -20.46 -4.15 -14.58
N GLY A 269 -19.18 -3.87 -14.33
CA GLY A 269 -18.25 -3.54 -15.41
C GLY A 269 -16.83 -3.28 -14.91
N ASN A 270 -15.92 -3.02 -15.85
CA ASN A 270 -14.52 -2.78 -15.55
C ASN A 270 -14.31 -1.41 -14.86
N ILE A 271 -13.27 -1.32 -14.04
CA ILE A 271 -12.67 -0.04 -13.60
C ILE A 271 -11.65 0.39 -14.64
N GLY A 272 -11.57 1.68 -14.96
CA GLY A 272 -10.66 2.19 -15.97
C GLY A 272 -10.01 3.52 -15.62
N LEU A 273 -8.80 3.73 -16.13
CA LEU A 273 -8.08 5.00 -16.09
C LEU A 273 -8.14 5.64 -17.48
N ALA A 274 -8.73 6.83 -17.56
CA ALA A 274 -9.02 7.46 -18.85
C ALA A 274 -7.78 8.07 -19.50
N ASP A 275 -7.72 7.95 -20.82
CA ASP A 275 -6.70 8.54 -21.68
C ASP A 275 -7.25 9.80 -22.35
N LEU A 276 -6.95 10.96 -21.76
CA LEU A 276 -7.54 12.25 -22.12
C LEU A 276 -6.51 13.20 -22.76
N ALA A 277 -5.59 12.65 -23.55
CA ALA A 277 -4.55 13.37 -24.29
C ALA A 277 -3.43 14.05 -23.48
N GLN A 278 -3.68 14.40 -22.21
CA GLN A 278 -2.70 15.00 -21.31
C GLN A 278 -1.95 13.93 -20.51
N PRO A 279 -0.71 14.22 -20.08
CA PRO A 279 0.02 13.29 -19.23
C PRO A 279 -0.55 13.27 -17.81
N VAL A 280 -0.48 12.10 -17.18
CA VAL A 280 -0.96 11.91 -15.79
C VAL A 280 -0.21 10.75 -15.15
N VAL A 281 0.00 10.85 -13.84
CA VAL A 281 0.53 9.76 -13.02
C VAL A 281 -0.58 9.29 -12.08
N TYR A 282 -0.84 7.99 -12.06
CA TYR A 282 -1.72 7.33 -11.10
C TYR A 282 -0.90 6.44 -10.16
N GLY A 283 -1.40 6.22 -8.94
CA GLY A 283 -0.80 5.33 -7.96
C GLY A 283 -1.85 4.78 -7.00
N ASN A 284 -1.45 3.80 -6.18
CA ASN A 284 -2.30 3.22 -5.13
C ASN A 284 -3.73 2.88 -5.60
N VAL A 285 -3.84 2.20 -6.76
CA VAL A 285 -5.13 1.88 -7.36
C VAL A 285 -5.66 0.59 -6.73
N ASN A 286 -6.75 0.70 -5.96
CA ASN A 286 -7.34 -0.42 -5.22
C ASN A 286 -8.86 -0.44 -5.37
N VAL A 287 -9.45 -1.63 -5.28
CA VAL A 287 -10.90 -1.82 -5.31
C VAL A 287 -11.36 -2.70 -4.16
N ARG A 288 -12.56 -2.44 -3.66
CA ARG A 288 -13.31 -3.32 -2.79
C ARG A 288 -14.75 -3.46 -3.30
N GLU A 289 -15.27 -4.68 -3.35
CA GLU A 289 -16.70 -4.92 -3.64
C GLU A 289 -17.53 -4.70 -2.37
N LEU A 290 -18.74 -4.14 -2.52
CA LEU A 290 -19.66 -3.76 -1.44
C LEU A 290 -20.79 -4.78 -1.22
#